data_AF-A0A1M3CBD1-F1
#
_entry.id   AF-A0A1M3CBD1-F1
#
_cell.length_a   1.000
_cell.length_b   1.000
_cell.length_c   1.000
_cell.angle_alpha   90.00
_cell.angle_beta   90.00
_cell.angle_gamma   90.00
#
_symmetry.space_group_name_H-M   'P 1'
#
loop_
_entity.id
_entity.type
_entity.pdbx_description
1 polymer ?
#
loop_
_entity_poly.entity_id
_entity_poly.type
_entity_poly.pdbx_seq_one_letter_code
_entity_poly.pdbx_strand_id
1 'polypeptide(L)'
;MTHQGKVRFMIYAGGITPQRLILFMRRLTKDTKRKVFLILDNLSVHKSRMVKGWLAANAKRIEVFYLPPCSPELNASEYFNGDFKGAI
;
A
#
# COMPACT_ATOMS: atom_id res chain seq x y z
N MET A 1 -6.22 -14.25 -25.70
CA MET A 1 -5.08 -14.07 -24.77
C MET A 1 -5.65 -13.80 -23.39
N THR A 2 -5.64 -14.78 -22.51
CA THR A 2 -6.17 -14.62 -21.14
C THR A 2 -5.08 -14.01 -20.26
N HIS A 3 -5.21 -12.72 -19.96
CA HIS A 3 -4.38 -12.06 -18.94
C HIS A 3 -4.76 -12.67 -17.57
N GLN A 4 -4.11 -13.77 -17.19
CA GLN A 4 -4.24 -14.33 -15.85
C GLN A 4 -3.68 -13.34 -14.83
N GLY A 5 -4.53 -12.47 -14.31
CA GLY A 5 -4.20 -11.55 -13.24
C GLY A 5 -3.81 -12.33 -11.99
N LYS A 6 -2.54 -12.27 -11.59
CA LYS A 6 -2.08 -12.89 -10.34
C LYS A 6 -2.33 -11.92 -9.19
N VAL A 7 -3.32 -12.23 -8.36
CA VAL A 7 -3.61 -11.47 -7.14
C VAL A 7 -2.61 -11.86 -6.05
N ARG A 8 -2.02 -10.88 -5.36
CA ARG A 8 -1.16 -11.08 -4.19
C ARG A 8 -1.69 -10.20 -3.06
N PHE A 9 -2.02 -10.81 -1.92
CA PHE A 9 -2.44 -10.12 -0.70
C PHE A 9 -1.42 -10.35 0.42
N MET A 10 -1.35 -9.41 1.36
CA MET A 10 -0.58 -9.57 2.58
C MET A 10 -1.40 -9.06 3.76
N ILE A 11 -1.63 -9.93 4.74
CA ILE A 11 -2.41 -9.64 5.94
C ILE A 11 -1.43 -9.24 7.05
N TYR A 12 -1.76 -8.19 7.79
CA TYR A 12 -1.01 -7.72 8.94
C TYR A 12 -1.95 -7.50 10.13
N ALA A 13 -1.46 -7.77 11.35
CA ALA A 13 -2.15 -7.38 12.57
C ALA A 13 -1.89 -5.88 12.86
N GLY A 14 -2.97 -5.10 12.98
CA GLY A 14 -2.94 -3.64 13.19
C GLY A 14 -2.78 -2.83 11.90
N GLY A 15 -2.74 -1.51 12.02
CA GLY A 15 -2.70 -0.58 10.88
C GLY A 15 -1.44 -0.70 10.00
N ILE A 16 -1.56 -0.24 8.75
CA ILE A 16 -0.41 -0.11 7.86
C ILE A 16 0.49 1.03 8.34
N THR A 17 1.78 0.77 8.43
CA THR A 17 2.80 1.79 8.74
C THR A 17 3.73 1.96 7.54
N PRO A 18 4.47 3.07 7.43
CA PRO A 18 5.45 3.26 6.37
C PRO A 18 6.48 2.12 6.28
N GLN A 19 6.95 1.60 7.41
CA GLN A 19 7.90 0.47 7.48
C GLN A 19 7.26 -0.81 6.93
N ARG A 20 6.01 -1.11 7.32
CA ARG A 20 5.29 -2.31 6.86
C ARG A 20 5.00 -2.23 5.36
N LEU A 21 4.65 -1.06 4.86
CA LEU A 21 4.46 -0.83 3.42
C LEU A 21 5.75 -1.09 2.63
N ILE A 22 6.89 -0.57 3.10
CA ILE A 22 8.20 -0.83 2.45
C ILE A 22 8.53 -2.33 2.49
N LEU A 23 8.27 -3.01 3.60
CA LEU A 23 8.48 -4.46 3.70
C LEU A 23 7.64 -5.23 2.67
N PHE A 24 6.37 -4.85 2.50
CA PHE A 24 5.50 -5.41 1.48
C PHE A 24 6.07 -5.21 0.06
N MET A 25 6.43 -3.97 -0.30
CA MET A 25 6.99 -3.66 -1.62
C MET A 25 8.32 -4.39 -1.90
N ARG A 26 9.17 -4.56 -0.88
CA ARG A 26 10.41 -5.36 -0.97
C ARG A 26 10.12 -6.82 -1.32
N ARG A 27 9.11 -7.44 -0.68
CA ARG A 27 8.70 -8.82 -0.98
C ARG A 27 8.13 -8.93 -2.40
N LEU A 28 7.26 -7.98 -2.78
CA LEU A 28 6.64 -7.95 -4.10
C LEU A 28 7.67 -7.86 -5.24
N THR A 29 8.67 -7.00 -5.07
CA THR A 29 9.75 -6.84 -6.06
C THR A 29 10.75 -7.99 -6.06
N LYS A 30 10.99 -8.68 -4.93
CA LYS A 30 11.87 -9.85 -4.86
C LYS A 30 11.33 -11.03 -5.67
N ASP A 31 10.02 -11.24 -5.63
CA ASP A 31 9.36 -12.39 -6.26
C ASP A 31 8.98 -12.16 -7.74
N THR A 32 9.36 -10.99 -8.30
CA THR A 32 8.95 -10.58 -9.64
C THR A 32 10.17 -10.20 -10.47
N LYS A 33 10.37 -10.90 -11.60
CA LYS A 33 11.48 -10.63 -12.54
C LYS A 33 11.27 -9.37 -13.41
N ARG A 34 10.04 -8.85 -13.42
CA ARG A 34 9.62 -7.66 -14.19
C ARG A 34 9.37 -6.49 -13.26
N LYS A 35 9.38 -5.27 -13.81
CA LYS A 35 9.00 -4.06 -13.06
C LYS A 35 7.57 -4.19 -12.54
N VAL A 36 7.39 -3.87 -11.26
CA VAL A 36 6.11 -3.91 -10.57
C VAL A 36 5.44 -2.54 -10.71
N PHE A 37 4.17 -2.53 -11.11
CA PHE A 37 3.33 -1.34 -11.01
C PHE A 37 2.29 -1.59 -9.92
N LEU A 38 2.32 -0.76 -8.88
CA LEU A 38 1.48 -0.92 -7.69
C LEU A 38 0.52 0.27 -7.59
N ILE A 39 -0.78 -0.01 -7.51
CA ILE A 39 -1.80 1.02 -7.28
C ILE A 39 -2.16 1.00 -5.80
N LEU A 40 -2.06 2.15 -5.13
CA LEU A 40 -2.43 2.34 -3.73
C LEU A 40 -3.60 3.32 -3.61
N ASP A 41 -4.35 3.22 -2.52
CA ASP A 41 -5.29 4.28 -2.14
C ASP A 41 -4.54 5.57 -1.75
N ASN A 42 -5.28 6.64 -1.47
CA ASN A 42 -4.68 7.96 -1.26
C ASN A 42 -4.24 8.23 0.20
N LEU A 43 -4.08 7.21 1.04
CA LEU A 43 -3.76 7.38 2.46
C LEU A 43 -2.40 8.07 2.69
N SER A 44 -2.35 8.95 3.69
CA SER A 44 -1.18 9.78 4.02
C SER A 44 0.07 8.95 4.35
N VAL A 45 -0.12 7.79 4.95
CA VAL A 45 0.93 6.82 5.31
C VAL A 45 1.76 6.37 4.11
N HIS A 46 1.13 6.24 2.94
CA HIS A 46 1.82 5.85 1.71
C HIS A 46 2.73 6.97 1.16
N LYS A 47 2.47 8.22 1.54
CA LYS A 47 3.19 9.41 1.05
C LYS A 47 4.30 9.89 1.98
N SER A 48 4.63 9.12 3.01
CA SER A 48 5.70 9.47 3.95
C SER A 48 7.06 9.64 3.25
N ARG A 49 7.92 10.52 3.79
CA ARG A 49 9.26 10.76 3.24
C ARG A 49 10.09 9.49 3.10
N MET A 50 9.97 8.57 4.06
CA MET A 50 10.66 7.28 4.03
C MET A 50 10.19 6.41 2.86
N VAL A 51 8.87 6.35 2.60
CA VAL A 51 8.33 5.59 1.46
C VAL A 51 8.80 6.21 0.14
N LYS A 52 8.72 7.54 0.01
CA LYS A 52 9.22 8.26 -1.18
C LYS A 52 10.69 8.00 -1.46
N GLY A 53 11.53 8.06 -0.42
CA GLY A 53 12.97 7.78 -0.54
C GLY A 53 13.25 6.35 -0.99
N TRP A 54 12.53 5.38 -0.42
CA TRP A 54 12.67 3.98 -0.83
C TRP A 54 12.22 3.75 -2.29
N LEU A 55 11.10 4.36 -2.72
CA LEU A 55 10.62 4.27 -4.10
C LEU A 55 11.62 4.87 -5.09
N ALA A 56 12.20 6.04 -4.79
CA ALA A 56 13.23 6.65 -5.62
C ALA A 56 14.44 5.72 -5.81
N ALA A 57 14.92 5.11 -4.74
CA ALA A 57 16.01 4.14 -4.79
C ALA A 57 15.67 2.85 -5.57
N ASN A 58 14.39 2.55 -5.78
CA ASN A 58 13.91 1.31 -6.39
C ASN A 58 13.10 1.53 -7.68
N ALA A 59 13.17 2.70 -8.31
CA ALA A 59 12.33 3.09 -9.46
C ALA A 59 12.45 2.18 -10.69
N LYS A 60 13.58 1.47 -10.84
CA LYS A 60 13.78 0.46 -11.90
C LYS A 60 12.96 -0.82 -11.66
N ARG A 61 12.61 -1.11 -10.41
CA ARG A 61 11.96 -2.36 -9.97
C ARG A 61 10.48 -2.17 -9.64
N ILE A 62 10.10 -0.99 -9.17
CA ILE A 62 8.71 -0.71 -8.79
C ILE A 62 8.36 0.75 -9.06
N GLU A 63 7.10 0.96 -9.42
CA GLU A 63 6.48 2.27 -9.57
C GLU A 63 5.10 2.24 -8.93
N VAL A 64 4.74 3.32 -8.25
CA VAL A 64 3.50 3.41 -7.47
C VAL A 64 2.60 4.49 -8.07
N PHE A 65 1.34 4.14 -8.30
CA PHE A 65 0.27 5.07 -8.65
C PHE A 65 -0.72 5.18 -7.49
N TYR A 66 -1.30 6.36 -7.32
CA TYR A 66 -2.31 6.61 -6.30
C TYR A 66 -3.66 6.78 -6.96
N LEU A 67 -4.68 6.15 -6.39
CA LEU A 67 -6.06 6.44 -6.75
C LEU A 67 -6.40 7.89 -6.39
N PRO A 68 -7.26 8.56 -7.18
CA PRO A 68 -7.77 9.87 -6.80
C PRO A 68 -8.41 9.78 -5.40
N PRO A 69 -8.30 10.83 -4.57
CA PRO A 69 -9.01 10.88 -3.30
C PRO A 69 -10.51 10.67 -3.57
N CYS A 70 -11.08 9.58 -3.08
CA CYS A 70 -12.52 9.51 -2.90
C CYS A 70 -12.87 10.45 -1.74
N SER A 71 -13.91 11.27 -1.94
CA SER A 71 -14.35 12.32 -1.03
C SER A 71 -14.35 11.86 0.44
N PRO A 72 -13.63 12.54 1.35
CA PRO A 72 -13.55 12.15 2.75
C PRO A 72 -14.90 12.23 3.48
N GLU A 73 -15.89 12.95 2.95
CA GLU A 73 -17.23 13.09 3.52
C GLU A 73 -18.06 11.78 3.53
N LEU A 74 -17.59 10.71 2.87
CA LEU A 74 -18.18 9.37 2.90
C LEU A 74 -17.20 8.27 3.34
N ASN A 75 -16.03 8.63 3.87
CA ASN A 75 -15.04 7.63 4.28
C ASN A 75 -15.35 7.11 5.70
N ALA A 76 -16.08 5.99 5.75
CA ALA A 76 -16.22 5.13 6.93
C ALA A 76 -14.87 4.57 7.48
N SER A 77 -13.73 5.00 6.94
CA SER A 77 -12.41 4.71 7.51
C SER A 77 -12.15 5.43 8.84
N GLU A 78 -12.88 6.52 9.15
CA GLU A 78 -12.80 7.11 10.50
C GLU A 78 -13.60 6.33 11.56
N TYR A 79 -14.61 5.57 11.17
CA TYR A 79 -15.33 4.69 12.11
C TYR A 79 -14.54 3.40 12.43
N PHE A 80 -13.71 2.92 11.49
CA PHE A 80 -12.95 1.67 11.68
C PHE A 80 -11.78 1.78 12.67
N ASN A 81 -11.30 2.99 12.96
CA ASN A 81 -10.30 3.21 14.02
C ASN A 81 -10.91 3.39 15.42
N GLY A 82 -12.23 3.54 15.53
CA GLY A 82 -12.95 3.63 16.80
C GLY A 82 -13.23 2.26 17.43
N ASP A 83 -13.67 1.28 16.63
CA ASP A 83 -14.15 0.00 17.17
C ASP A 83 -13.04 -0.97 17.61
N PHE A 84 -11.79 -0.79 17.18
CA PHE A 84 -10.67 -1.63 17.65
C PHE A 84 -9.97 -1.12 18.92
N LYS A 85 -10.47 -0.03 19.53
CA LYS A 85 -10.03 0.46 20.86
C LYS A 85 -11.08 0.31 21.95
N GLY A 86 -12.28 -0.20 21.63
CA GLY A 86 -13.43 -0.22 22.53
C GLY A 86 -13.88 -1.57 23.09
N ALA A 87 -13.21 -2.68 22.78
CA ALA A 87 -13.58 -4.00 23.32
C ALA A 87 -12.38 -4.65 24.04
N ILE A 88 -12.18 -4.23 25.29
CA ILE A 88 -11.73 -5.10 26.39
C ILE A 88 -13.00 -5.54 27.11
#